data_AF-A0A177MWP1-F1
#
_entry.id   AF-A0A177MWP1-F1
#
_cell.length_a   1.000
_cell.length_b   1.000
_cell.length_c   1.000
_cell.angle_alpha   90.00
_cell.angle_beta   90.00
_cell.angle_gamma   90.00
#
_symmetry.space_group_name_H-M   'P 1'
#
loop_
_entity.id
_entity.type
_entity.pdbx_description
1 polymer ?
#
loop_
_entity_poly.entity_id
_entity_poly.type
_entity_poly.pdbx_seq_one_letter_code
_entity_poly.pdbx_strand_id
1 'polypeptide(L)' 'MITDTEIRVKGVQILAQYLGDIEMERFIALIQREPFDYTQWRQAIDGDDSIEEISRKAMALRHNQNKTTD' A
#
# COMPACT_ATOMS: atom_id res chain seq x y z
N MET A 1 -12.36 0.15 -16.18
CA MET A 1 -11.40 -0.55 -15.30
C MET A 1 -10.10 -0.67 -16.07
N ILE A 2 -8.96 -0.34 -15.48
CA ILE A 2 -7.66 -0.62 -16.11
C ILE A 2 -7.49 -2.13 -16.23
N THR A 3 -6.96 -2.60 -17.35
CA THR A 3 -6.65 -4.01 -17.58
C THR A 3 -5.35 -4.43 -16.90
N ASP A 4 -5.19 -5.73 -16.66
CA ASP A 4 -3.96 -6.31 -16.10
C ASP A 4 -2.71 -5.99 -16.94
N THR A 5 -2.86 -5.80 -18.25
CA THR A 5 -1.77 -5.40 -19.13
C THR A 5 -1.44 -3.93 -18.93
N GLU A 6 -2.44 -3.05 -18.90
CA GLU A 6 -2.24 -1.61 -18.71
C GLU A 6 -1.64 -1.28 -17.34
N ILE A 7 -2.06 -1.97 -16.27
CA ILE A 7 -1.47 -1.75 -14.93
C ILE A 7 -0.01 -2.19 -14.88
N ARG A 8 0.36 -3.31 -15.52
CA ARG A 8 1.74 -3.79 -15.56
C ARG A 8 2.65 -2.84 -16.35
N VAL A 9 2.21 -2.39 -17.52
CA VAL A 9 2.97 -1.43 -18.34
C VAL A 9 3.22 -0.13 -17.54
N LYS A 10 2.18 0.43 -16.92
CA LYS A 10 2.34 1.62 -16.08
C LYS A 10 3.25 1.39 -14.88
N GLY A 11 3.15 0.23 -14.24
CA GLY A 11 4.01 -0.15 -13.11
C GLY A 11 5.48 -0.17 -13.49
N VAL A 12 5.83 -0.81 -14.61
CA VAL A 12 7.22 -0.85 -15.11
C VAL A 12 7.74 0.55 -15.42
N GLN A 13 6.93 1.41 -16.06
CA GLN A 13 7.31 2.80 -16.35
C GLN A 13 7.61 3.60 -15.08
N ILE A 14 6.78 3.45 -14.04
CA ILE A 14 7.00 4.10 -12.75
C ILE A 14 8.30 3.59 -12.12
N LEU A 15 8.52 2.27 -12.10
CA LEU A 15 9.73 1.70 -11.52
C LEU A 15 10.98 2.19 -12.25
N ALA A 16 10.99 2.19 -13.58
CA ALA A 16 12.11 2.69 -14.38
C ALA A 16 12.39 4.18 -14.12
N GLN A 17 11.34 4.99 -13.97
CA GLN A 17 11.48 6.43 -13.67
C GLN A 17 12.17 6.70 -12.33
N TYR A 18 11.89 5.90 -11.29
CA TYR A 18 12.38 6.15 -9.93
C TYR A 18 13.63 5.35 -9.56
N LEU A 19 13.83 4.16 -10.15
CA LEU A 19 14.96 3.28 -9.84
C LEU A 19 16.05 3.32 -10.92
N GLY A 20 15.70 3.73 -12.15
CA GLY A 20 16.53 3.54 -13.33
C GLY A 20 16.43 2.12 -13.89
N ASP A 21 16.85 1.94 -15.14
CA ASP A 21 16.61 0.69 -15.90
C ASP A 21 17.24 -0.54 -15.24
N ILE A 22 18.48 -0.42 -14.75
CA ILE A 22 19.21 -1.55 -14.16
C ILE A 22 18.56 -2.04 -12.85
N GLU A 23 18.25 -1.13 -11.93
CA GLU A 23 17.65 -1.52 -10.65
C GLU A 23 16.18 -1.92 -10.80
N MET A 24 15.47 -1.37 -11.78
CA MET A 24 14.12 -1.82 -12.14
C MET A 24 14.13 -3.28 -12.58
N GLU A 25 15.01 -3.67 -13.51
CA GLU A 25 15.11 -5.06 -13.98
C GLU A 25 15.46 -6.01 -12.83
N ARG A 26 16.40 -5.60 -11.96
CA ARG A 26 16.77 -6.37 -10.76
C ARG A 26 15.59 -6.53 -9.81
N PHE A 27 14.81 -5.48 -9.57
CA PHE A 27 13.62 -5.52 -8.72
C PHE A 27 12.57 -6.50 -9.26
N ILE A 28 12.28 -6.45 -10.57
CA ILE A 28 11.35 -7.40 -11.21
C ILE A 28 11.86 -8.83 -11.07
N ALA A 29 13.15 -9.08 -11.27
CA ALA A 29 13.75 -10.39 -11.10
C ALA A 29 13.65 -10.90 -9.65
N LEU A 30 13.79 -10.03 -8.64
CA LEU A 30 13.62 -10.41 -7.23
C LEU A 30 12.18 -10.79 -6.91
N ILE A 31 11.21 -9.99 -7.33
CA ILE A 31 9.77 -10.28 -7.10
C ILE A 31 9.32 -11.56 -7.81
N GLN A 32 9.93 -11.92 -8.95
CA GLN A 32 9.62 -13.18 -9.62
C GLN A 32 10.23 -14.40 -8.94
N ARG A 33 11.35 -14.24 -8.22
CA ARG A 33 12.07 -15.32 -7.55
C ARG A 33 11.49 -15.63 -6.18
N GLU A 34 11.03 -14.62 -5.46
CA GLU A 34 10.55 -14.73 -4.09
C GLU A 34 9.10 -14.22 -3.99
N PRO A 35 8.16 -15.01 -3.43
CA PRO A 35 6.81 -14.54 -3.21
C PRO A 35 6.84 -13.35 -2.26
N PHE A 36 6.30 -12.23 -2.71
CA PHE A 36 6.17 -11.03 -1.89
C PHE A 36 5.15 -11.24 -0.77
N ASP A 37 5.57 -11.10 0.48
CA ASP A 37 4.67 -11.18 1.64
C ASP A 37 3.89 -9.86 1.79
N TYR A 38 2.72 -9.82 1.17
CA TYR A 38 1.80 -8.68 1.28
C TYR A 38 1.39 -8.39 2.73
N THR A 39 1.28 -9.42 3.58
CA THR A 39 0.87 -9.25 4.98
C THR A 39 1.95 -8.54 5.77
N GLN A 40 3.19 -8.99 5.61
CA GLN A 40 4.35 -8.37 6.25
C GLN A 40 4.57 -6.93 5.77
N TRP A 41 4.50 -6.70 4.45
CA TRP A 41 4.63 -5.34 3.91
C TRP A 41 3.53 -4.41 4.43
N ARG A 42 2.29 -4.91 4.52
CA ARG A 42 1.16 -4.11 5.00
C ARG A 42 1.32 -3.73 6.47
N GLN A 43 1.76 -4.67 7.30
CA GLN A 43 2.05 -4.44 8.72
C GLN A 43 3.16 -3.40 8.93
N ALA A 44 4.13 -3.33 8.02
CA ALA A 44 5.20 -2.31 8.11
C ALA A 44 4.71 -0.89 7.76
N ILE A 45 3.60 -0.76 7.01
CA ILE A 45 3.02 0.52 6.57
C ILE A 45 1.95 1.03 7.53
N ASP A 46 1.07 0.14 7.98
CA ASP A 46 0.13 0.43 9.04
C ASP A 46 0.98 0.55 10.32
N GLY A 47 1.47 1.75 10.61
CA GLY A 47 2.29 2.03 11.79
C GLY A 47 1.67 1.48 13.09
N ASP A 48 2.45 1.51 14.17
CA ASP A 48 2.28 0.83 15.48
C ASP A 48 0.91 0.96 16.19
N ASP A 49 -0.07 1.64 15.60
CA ASP A 49 -1.46 1.62 16.02
C ASP A 49 -2.00 0.18 15.97
N SER A 50 -2.11 -0.43 17.13
CA SER A 50 -2.86 -1.68 17.30
C SER A 50 -4.27 -1.57 16.68
N ILE A 51 -4.84 -2.71 16.28
CA ILE A 51 -6.25 -2.80 15.82
C ILE A 51 -7.21 -2.11 16.81
N GLU A 52 -6.90 -2.18 18.11
CA GLU A 52 -7.66 -1.51 19.16
C GLU A 52 -7.59 0.02 19.04
N GLU A 53 -6.42 0.57 18.72
CA GLU A 53 -6.20 2.00 18.53
C GLU A 53 -6.90 2.52 17.27
N ILE A 54 -6.85 1.76 16.18
CA ILE A 54 -7.63 2.03 14.96
C ILE A 54 -9.13 2.04 15.27
N SER A 55 -9.62 1.05 16.03
CA SER A 55 -11.01 0.97 16.46
C SER A 55 -11.42 2.16 17.33
N ARG A 56 -10.56 2.55 18.28
CA ARG A 56 -10.76 3.71 19.17
C ARG A 56 -10.83 5.02 18.36
N LYS A 57 -9.92 5.21 17.40
CA LYS A 57 -9.93 6.38 16.49
C LYS A 57 -11.20 6.41 15.64
N ALA A 58 -11.64 5.27 15.10
CA ALA A 58 -12.89 5.17 14.35
C ALA A 58 -14.13 5.51 15.20
N MET A 59 -14.18 5.03 16.45
CA MET A 59 -15.27 5.35 17.39
C MET A 59 -15.28 6.83 17.79
N ALA A 60 -14.11 7.43 18.02
CA ALA A 60 -13.97 8.85 18.32
C ALA A 60 -14.46 9.74 17.16
N LEU A 61 -14.11 9.39 15.91
CA LEU A 61 -14.59 10.09 14.71
C LEU A 61 -16.12 10.05 14.60
N ARG A 62 -16.74 8.88 14.84
CA ARG A 62 -18.20 8.74 14.85
C ARG A 62 -18.87 9.58 15.94
N HIS A 63 -18.30 9.59 17.14
CA HIS A 63 -18.86 10.36 18.25
C HIS A 63 -18.77 11.87 18.03
N ASN A 64 -17.70 12.36 17.39
CA ASN A 64 -17.54 13.78 17.09
C ASN A 64 -18.49 14.27 15.98
N GLN A 65 -18.79 13.41 14.99
CA GLN A 65 -19.79 13.72 13.96
C GLN A 65 -21.20 13.89 14.54
N ASN A 66 -21.56 13.10 15.56
CA ASN A 66 -22.86 13.24 16.23
C ASN A 66 -22.96 14.52 17.08
N LYS A 67 -21.85 15.11 17.54
CA LYS A 67 -21.86 16.36 18.33
C LYS A 67 -21.98 17.64 17.51
N THR A 68 -21.75 17.57 16.20
CA THR A 68 -21.75 18.75 15.32
C THR A 68 -23.09 18.94 14.60
N THR A 69 -24.06 18.05 14.86
CA THR A 69 -25.39 18.03 14.22
C THR A 69 -26.53 18.37 15.19
N ASP A 70 -26.22 18.72 16.45
CA ASP A 70 -27.16 19.27 17.44
C ASP A 70 -26.97 20.78 17.60
#